data_AF-A0A6J5CBN2-F1
#
_entry.id   AF-A0A6J5CBN2-F1
#
_cell.length_a   1.000
_cell.length_b   1.000
_cell.length_c   1.000
_cell.angle_alpha   90.00
_cell.angle_beta   90.00
_cell.angle_gamma   90.00
#
_symmetry.space_group_name_H-M   'P 1'
#
loop_
_entity.id
_entity.type
_entity.pdbx_description
1 polymer ?
#
loop_
_entity_poly.entity_id
_entity_poly.type
_entity_poly.pdbx_seq_one_letter_code
_entity_poly.pdbx_strand_id
1 'polypeptide(L)' 'MTTNEPLFEALKRLEHADLPPTDREILRPAFAALHGGQAIALPERVVHRIRALDAQLSVSPR' A
#
# COMPACT_ATOMS: atom_id res chain seq x y z
N MET A 1 -8.60 -14.78 -12.95
CA MET A 1 -8.56 -13.31 -13.03
C MET A 1 -7.27 -12.90 -12.34
N THR A 2 -6.27 -12.69 -13.19
CA THR A 2 -4.87 -12.44 -12.85
C THR A 2 -4.78 -11.04 -12.21
N THR A 3 -3.89 -10.73 -11.29
CA THR A 3 -2.46 -11.06 -11.23
C THR A 3 -2.00 -10.65 -9.83
N ASN A 4 -0.90 -11.20 -9.32
CA ASN A 4 -0.12 -10.54 -8.27
C ASN A 4 0.25 -9.14 -8.81
N GLU A 5 -0.58 -8.12 -8.58
CA GLU A 5 -0.14 -6.76 -8.85
C GLU A 5 1.08 -6.52 -7.98
N PRO A 6 2.18 -5.97 -8.55
CA PRO A 6 3.37 -5.70 -7.77
C PRO A 6 2.96 -4.85 -6.57
N LEU A 7 3.27 -5.32 -5.36
CA LEU A 7 2.97 -4.60 -4.11
C LEU A 7 3.42 -3.12 -4.19
N PHE A 8 4.48 -2.89 -4.95
CA PHE A 8 5.02 -1.58 -5.31
C PHE A 8 4.02 -0.66 -6.03
N GLU A 9 3.27 -1.15 -7.01
CA GLU A 9 2.30 -0.34 -7.76
C GLU A 9 1.05 -0.04 -6.91
N ALA A 10 0.60 -0.99 -6.08
CA ALA A 10 -0.45 -0.74 -5.08
C ALA A 10 0.00 0.34 -4.08
N LEU A 11 1.25 0.27 -3.60
CA LEU A 11 1.82 1.26 -2.69
C LEU A 11 1.87 2.67 -3.31
N LYS A 12 2.25 2.81 -4.59
CA LYS A 12 2.22 4.11 -5.29
C LYS A 12 0.81 4.70 -5.37
N ARG A 13 -0.21 3.87 -5.65
CA ARG A 13 -1.61 4.31 -5.68
C ARG A 13 -2.07 4.77 -4.30
N LEU A 14 -1.70 4.03 -3.26
CA LEU A 14 -2.03 4.35 -1.87
C LEU A 14 -1.33 5.60 -1.35
N GLU A 15 -0.13 5.92 -1.83
CA GLU A 15 0.61 7.13 -1.42
C GLU A 15 -0.18 8.41 -1.70
N HIS A 16 -0.88 8.45 -2.83
CA HIS A 16 -1.69 9.60 -3.24
C HIS A 16 -3.16 9.52 -2.81
N ALA A 17 -3.57 8.41 -2.18
CA ALA A 17 -4.94 8.21 -1.74
C ALA A 17 -5.22 8.95 -0.41
N ASP A 18 -6.50 9.27 -0.20
CA ASP A 18 -6.99 9.73 1.09
C ASP A 18 -7.19 8.52 2.00
N LEU A 19 -6.19 8.26 2.85
CA LEU A 19 -6.17 7.12 3.77
C LEU A 19 -6.38 7.62 5.20
N PRO A 20 -7.06 6.83 6.05
CA PRO A 20 -7.15 7.12 7.48
C PRO A 20 -5.75 7.34 8.09
N PRO A 21 -5.60 8.29 9.04
CA PRO A 21 -4.30 8.58 9.65
C PRO A 21 -3.59 7.34 10.21
N THR A 22 -4.34 6.44 10.84
CA THR A 22 -3.84 5.16 11.37
C THR A 22 -3.22 4.28 10.28
N ASP A 23 -3.85 4.20 9.10
CA ASP A 23 -3.32 3.41 7.98
C ASP A 23 -2.08 4.08 7.39
N ARG A 24 -2.04 5.42 7.30
CA ARG A 24 -0.84 6.15 6.89
C ARG A 24 0.35 5.91 7.82
N GLU A 25 0.13 5.87 9.13
CA GLU A 25 1.19 5.58 10.09
C GLU A 25 1.75 4.15 9.92
N ILE A 26 0.86 3.17 9.73
CA ILE A 26 1.23 1.77 9.48
C ILE A 26 2.03 1.63 8.19
N LEU A 27 1.65 2.37 7.14
CA LEU A 27 2.28 2.32 5.83
C LEU A 27 3.50 3.23 5.68
N ARG A 28 3.77 4.13 6.63
CA ARG A 28 4.91 5.05 6.61
C ARG A 28 6.26 4.41 6.25
N PRO A 29 6.68 3.27 6.85
CA PRO A 29 7.93 2.61 6.46
C PRO A 29 7.88 2.01 5.04
N ALA A 30 6.70 1.57 4.58
CA ALA A 30 6.53 1.07 3.22
C ALA A 30 6.64 2.20 2.18
N PHE A 31 6.07 3.37 2.47
CA PHE A 31 6.23 4.56 1.63
C PHE A 31 7.68 5.06 1.62
N ALA A 32 8.35 5.08 2.77
CA ALA A 32 9.76 5.44 2.83
C ALA A 32 10.64 4.54 1.94
N ALA A 33 10.34 3.23 1.87
CA ALA A 33 11.04 2.30 0.99
C ALA A 33 10.80 2.57 -0.52
N LEU A 34 9.69 3.19 -0.91
CA LEU A 34 9.47 3.61 -2.31
C LEU A 34 10.46 4.68 -2.76
N HIS A 35 10.83 5.58 -1.86
CA HIS A 35 11.70 6.73 -2.14
C HIS A 35 13.20 6.42 -1.99
N GLY A 36 13.57 5.15 -2.01
CA GLY A 36 14.96 4.71 -1.81
C GLY A 36 15.38 4.65 -0.34
N GLY A 37 14.43 4.68 0.59
CA GLY A 37 14.67 4.31 1.98
C GLY A 37 15.13 2.85 2.10
N GLN A 38 15.71 2.51 3.25
CA GLN A 38 16.19 1.16 3.51
C GLN A 38 15.08 0.12 3.25
N ALA A 39 15.35 -0.86 2.39
CA ALA A 39 14.42 -1.94 2.12
C ALA A 39 14.26 -2.81 3.38
N ILE A 40 13.18 -2.58 4.11
CA ILE A 40 12.83 -3.35 5.31
C ILE A 40 11.84 -4.45 4.90
N ALA A 41 12.02 -5.65 5.44
CA ALA A 41 11.03 -6.71 5.27
C ALA A 41 9.69 -6.25 5.86
N LEU A 42 8.67 -6.13 4.99
CA LEU A 42 7.33 -5.77 5.44
C LEU A 42 6.68 -6.98 6.11
N PRO A 43 6.15 -6.84 7.34
CA PRO A 43 5.37 -7.90 7.96
C PRO A 43 4.17 -8.27 7.09
N GLU A 44 3.81 -9.55 7.03
CA GLU A 44 2.68 -10.03 6.19
C GLU A 44 1.38 -9.28 6.47
N ARG A 45 1.10 -8.92 7.73
CA ARG A 45 -0.07 -8.10 8.09
C ARG A 45 -0.12 -6.76 7.35
N VAL A 46 1.03 -6.14 7.09
CA VAL A 46 1.13 -4.87 6.36
C VAL A 46 0.88 -5.11 4.87
N VAL A 47 1.44 -6.19 4.32
CA VAL A 47 1.19 -6.61 2.93
C VAL A 47 -0.30 -6.88 2.69
N HIS A 48 -0.97 -7.59 3.60
CA HIS A 48 -2.41 -7.81 3.55
C HIS A 48 -3.20 -6.51 3.64
N ARG A 49 -2.78 -5.57 4.49
CA ARG A 49 -3.45 -4.27 4.62
C ARG A 49 -3.32 -3.43 3.35
N ILE A 50 -2.13 -3.40 2.74
CA ILE A 50 -1.89 -2.72 1.44
C ILE A 50 -2.85 -3.26 0.39
N ARG A 51 -2.91 -4.59 0.22
CA ARG A 51 -3.81 -5.21 -0.76
C ARG A 51 -5.29 -4.90 -0.49
N ALA A 52 -5.70 -4.90 0.78
CA ALA A 52 -7.08 -4.59 1.17
C ALA A 52 -7.45 -3.13 0.89
N LEU A 53 -6.55 -2.18 1.16
CA LEU A 53 -6.77 -0.76 0.87
C LEU A 53 -6.78 -0.51 -0.64
N ASP A 54 -5.88 -1.15 -1.38
CA ASP A 54 -5.80 -1.05 -2.83
C ASP A 54 -7.09 -1.56 -3.50
N ALA A 55 -7.59 -2.72 -3.05
CA ALA A 55 -8.87 -3.26 -3.51
C ALA A 55 -10.04 -2.32 -3.22
N GLN A 56 -10.07 -1.63 -2.08
CA GLN A 56 -11.11 -0.64 -1.76
C GLN A 56 -11.06 0.56 -2.72
N LEU A 57 -9.87 1.01 -3.11
CA LEU A 57 -9.71 2.09 -4.08
C LEU A 57 -10.16 1.68 -5.48
N SER A 58 -9.90 0.44 -5.89
CA SER A 58 -10.34 -0.09 -7.20
C SER A 58 -11.84 -0.37 -7.28
N VAL A 59 -12.50 -0.63 -6.15
CA VAL A 59 -13.95 -0.89 -6.08
C VAL A 59 -14.75 0.39 -5.95
N SER A 60 -14.15 1.50 -5.48
CA SER A 60 -14.84 2.79 -5.40
C SER A 60 -15.12 3.31 -6.82
N PRO A 61 -16.38 3.27 -7.30
CA PRO A 61 -16.72 3.85 -8.58
C PRO A 61 -16.66 5.37 -8.41
N ARG A 62 -15.99 6.03 -9.34
CA ARG A 62 -16.08 7.48 -9.51
C ARG A 62 -17.46 7.84 -10.05
#